data_AF-A0A6S7J7X3-F1
#
_entry.id   AF-A0A6S7J7X3-F1
#
_cell.length_a   1.000
_cell.length_b   1.000
_cell.length_c   1.000
_cell.angle_alpha   90.00
_cell.angle_beta   90.00
_cell.angle_gamma   90.00
#
_symmetry.space_group_name_H-M   'P 1'
#
loop_
_entity.id
_entity.type
_entity.pdbx_description
1 polymer ?
#
loop_
_entity_poly.entity_id
_entity_poly.type
_entity_poly.pdbx_seq_one_letter_code
_entity_poly.pdbx_strand_id
1 'polypeptide(L)'
;MMIVEVAVSLLLIWTIWYISKTCIKKQGMPPGPFPFPWIGNIPHVISDQVFPFRKLSKEYGEIFTVFMPNGTFVVLNTASLARNARLGTKDDIPEEIEKCQSFSPNKLVQSTIFAQVWEWLTSKKINIDDPIISLFNEMQEIIMNLPREISIYLLIPILGYITNNFNHKLERAKDIRKQLFAHEFSAHRETYTPGVIRDLTDSFISAYEKEISNGTSKDIGSIEDIPDLMLDVVVAGIDTASTTICWFILYTTLHQDIQAKLHKELMTCYRWLSYSKEYERPHKCYEIHHDPKEWPEPNEFKPERFLDSDGKFVGWTTKHAFMPFGLGRRECLGQLFGKILMFTFASTLLHLYKIELPEGAEKPSTSPIGLHFHHPKDFTVVAKKRH
;
A
#
# COMPACT_ATOMS: atom_id res chain seq x y z
N MET A 1 -52.14 -8.08 -24.32
CA MET A 1 -52.03 -9.27 -23.44
C MET A 1 -50.87 -10.15 -23.92
N MET A 2 -51.06 -11.06 -24.88
CA MET A 2 -50.09 -12.11 -25.28
C MET A 2 -48.59 -11.78 -25.20
N ILE A 3 -48.12 -10.66 -25.77
CA ILE A 3 -46.68 -10.27 -25.72
C ILE A 3 -46.19 -10.03 -24.28
N VAL A 4 -47.02 -9.41 -23.43
CA VAL A 4 -46.71 -9.15 -22.01
C VAL A 4 -46.71 -10.45 -21.21
N GLU A 5 -47.66 -11.35 -21.47
CA GLU A 5 -47.76 -12.65 -20.80
C GLU A 5 -46.56 -13.55 -21.15
N VAL A 6 -46.13 -13.56 -22.41
CA VAL A 6 -44.90 -14.23 -22.86
C VAL A 6 -43.67 -13.60 -22.22
N ALA A 7 -43.55 -12.26 -22.18
CA ALA A 7 -42.41 -11.58 -21.56
C ALA A 7 -42.31 -11.87 -20.04
N VAL A 8 -43.43 -11.83 -19.31
CA VAL A 8 -43.49 -12.18 -17.88
C VAL A 8 -43.15 -13.66 -17.66
N SER A 9 -43.63 -14.56 -18.51
CA SER A 9 -43.32 -15.99 -18.43
C SER A 9 -41.83 -16.27 -18.66
N LEU A 10 -41.22 -15.63 -19.66
CA LEU A 10 -39.78 -15.72 -19.94
C LEU A 10 -38.95 -15.14 -18.79
N LEU A 11 -39.37 -14.01 -18.22
CA LEU A 11 -38.72 -13.41 -17.05
C LEU A 11 -38.78 -14.35 -15.83
N LEU A 12 -39.92 -14.99 -15.57
CA LEU A 12 -40.10 -15.98 -14.50
C LEU A 12 -39.20 -17.19 -14.71
N ILE A 13 -39.19 -17.80 -15.90
CA ILE A 13 -38.34 -18.95 -16.24
C ILE A 13 -36.86 -18.59 -16.05
N TRP A 14 -36.42 -17.43 -16.56
CA TRP A 14 -35.06 -16.95 -16.40
C TRP A 14 -34.69 -16.66 -14.94
N THR A 15 -35.62 -16.10 -14.15
CA THR A 15 -35.42 -15.82 -12.73
C THR A 15 -35.28 -17.11 -11.91
N ILE A 16 -36.14 -18.10 -12.17
CA ILE A 16 -36.06 -19.43 -11.55
C ILE A 16 -34.73 -20.10 -11.93
N TRP A 17 -34.35 -20.11 -13.21
CA TRP A 17 -33.06 -20.63 -13.66
C TRP A 17 -31.87 -19.93 -13.01
N TYR A 18 -31.91 -18.60 -12.92
CA TYR A 18 -30.87 -17.79 -12.28
C TYR A 18 -30.73 -18.12 -10.79
N ILE A 19 -31.85 -18.23 -10.06
CA ILE A 19 -31.87 -18.59 -8.64
C ILE A 19 -31.34 -20.01 -8.46
N SER A 20 -31.86 -21.01 -9.19
CA SER A 20 -31.41 -22.41 -9.10
C SER A 20 -29.91 -22.53 -9.39
N LYS A 21 -29.42 -21.91 -10.46
CA LYS A 21 -27.99 -21.92 -10.83
C LYS A 21 -27.12 -21.23 -9.76
N THR A 22 -27.62 -20.15 -9.16
CA THR A 22 -26.93 -19.43 -8.08
C THR A 22 -26.88 -20.25 -6.79
N CYS A 23 -27.98 -20.91 -6.41
CA CYS A 23 -28.03 -21.79 -5.24
C CYS A 23 -27.09 -22.99 -5.39
N ILE A 24 -27.07 -23.63 -6.57
CA ILE A 24 -26.12 -24.71 -6.90
C ILE A 24 -24.67 -24.18 -6.81
N LYS A 25 -24.37 -22.99 -7.38
CA LYS A 25 -23.02 -22.42 -7.30
C LYS A 25 -22.59 -22.04 -5.88
N LYS A 26 -23.52 -21.65 -4.99
CA LYS A 26 -23.23 -21.35 -3.57
C LYS A 26 -23.12 -22.61 -2.70
N GLN A 27 -23.49 -23.79 -3.20
CA GLN A 27 -23.41 -25.04 -2.45
C GLN A 27 -21.95 -25.42 -2.19
N GLY A 28 -21.55 -25.47 -0.91
CA GLY A 28 -20.16 -25.72 -0.49
C GLY A 28 -19.26 -24.47 -0.45
N MET A 29 -19.79 -23.27 -0.73
CA MET A 29 -19.06 -22.01 -0.52
C MET A 29 -19.33 -21.41 0.87
N PRO A 30 -18.40 -20.60 1.43
CA PRO A 30 -18.66 -19.80 2.63
C PRO A 30 -19.90 -18.89 2.48
N PRO A 31 -20.56 -18.50 3.59
CA PRO A 31 -21.77 -17.67 3.57
C PRO A 31 -21.53 -16.33 2.85
N GLY A 32 -22.57 -15.61 2.44
CA GLY A 32 -22.40 -14.33 1.77
C GLY A 32 -23.69 -13.83 1.12
N PRO A 33 -23.72 -12.55 0.70
CA PRO A 33 -24.92 -11.92 0.12
C PRO A 33 -25.39 -12.64 -1.16
N PHE A 34 -26.67 -12.50 -1.50
CA PHE A 34 -27.19 -13.05 -2.76
C PHE A 34 -26.82 -12.13 -3.94
N PRO A 35 -26.24 -12.65 -5.04
CA PRO A 35 -25.86 -11.82 -6.17
C PRO A 35 -27.07 -11.31 -6.96
N PHE A 36 -27.08 -10.02 -7.29
CA PHE A 36 -27.95 -9.49 -8.34
C PHE A 36 -27.53 -10.02 -9.71
N PRO A 37 -28.46 -10.24 -10.65
CA PRO A 37 -28.13 -10.64 -12.01
C PRO A 37 -27.15 -9.65 -12.67
N TRP A 38 -26.21 -10.19 -13.44
CA TRP A 38 -25.18 -9.47 -14.20
C TRP A 38 -24.14 -8.69 -13.36
N ILE A 39 -24.55 -7.93 -12.34
CA ILE A 39 -23.68 -7.10 -11.51
C ILE A 39 -23.19 -7.79 -10.22
N GLY A 40 -23.70 -8.98 -9.89
CA GLY A 40 -23.30 -9.72 -8.70
C GLY A 40 -23.60 -8.96 -7.41
N ASN A 41 -22.63 -8.90 -6.51
CA ASN A 41 -22.74 -8.22 -5.21
C ASN A 41 -22.22 -6.78 -5.21
N ILE A 42 -21.86 -6.20 -6.36
CA ILE A 42 -21.29 -4.84 -6.49
C ILE A 42 -21.97 -3.77 -5.60
N PRO A 43 -23.31 -3.65 -5.54
CA PRO A 43 -23.97 -2.65 -4.68
C PRO A 43 -23.69 -2.80 -3.17
N HIS A 44 -23.37 -4.01 -2.72
CA HIS A 44 -22.98 -4.27 -1.33
C HIS A 44 -21.54 -3.82 -1.07
N VAL A 45 -20.65 -4.00 -2.05
CA VAL A 45 -19.21 -3.69 -1.96
C VAL A 45 -18.97 -2.17 -2.02
N ILE A 46 -19.60 -1.44 -2.95
CA ILE A 46 -19.41 0.02 -3.07
C ILE A 46 -20.07 0.80 -1.90
N SER A 47 -20.80 0.13 -0.99
CA SER A 47 -21.52 0.79 0.11
C SER A 47 -20.63 1.47 1.17
N ASP A 48 -19.34 1.13 1.21
CA ASP A 48 -18.29 1.82 1.97
C ASP A 48 -17.06 1.97 1.06
N GLN A 49 -16.68 3.21 0.71
CA GLN A 49 -15.57 3.45 -0.22
C GLN A 49 -14.18 3.27 0.39
N VAL A 50 -14.08 3.14 1.73
CA VAL A 50 -12.80 2.97 2.43
C VAL A 50 -12.70 1.56 3.00
N PHE A 51 -13.79 1.00 3.52
CA PHE A 51 -13.83 -0.37 4.05
C PHE A 51 -14.95 -1.22 3.42
N PRO A 52 -14.92 -1.47 2.09
CA PRO A 52 -16.01 -2.08 1.30
C PRO A 52 -16.49 -3.46 1.77
N PHE A 53 -15.72 -4.13 2.64
CA PHE A 53 -16.01 -5.47 3.17
C PHE A 53 -16.34 -5.49 4.68
N ARG A 54 -16.29 -4.34 5.37
CA ARG A 54 -16.47 -4.25 6.84
C ARG A 54 -17.91 -4.50 7.28
N LYS A 55 -18.88 -3.96 6.53
CA LYS A 55 -20.30 -4.27 6.74
C LYS A 55 -20.58 -5.76 6.49
N LEU A 56 -20.03 -6.31 5.41
CA LEU A 56 -20.21 -7.71 5.04
C LEU A 56 -19.59 -8.68 6.06
N SER A 57 -18.44 -8.37 6.68
CA SER A 57 -17.90 -9.23 7.74
C SER A 57 -18.75 -9.21 9.02
N LYS A 58 -19.38 -8.08 9.37
CA LYS A 58 -20.36 -8.04 10.47
C LYS A 58 -21.62 -8.85 10.20
N GLU A 59 -21.98 -9.06 8.93
CA GLU A 59 -23.23 -9.69 8.49
C GLU A 59 -23.05 -11.19 8.17
N TYR A 60 -21.90 -11.58 7.61
CA TYR A 60 -21.60 -12.96 7.17
C TYR A 60 -20.42 -13.61 7.89
N GLY A 61 -19.75 -12.90 8.81
CA GLY A 61 -18.70 -13.43 9.68
C GLY A 61 -17.27 -13.33 9.13
N GLU A 62 -16.43 -14.25 9.59
CA GLU A 62 -14.98 -14.23 9.43
C GLU A 62 -14.49 -14.74 8.06
N ILE A 63 -15.31 -15.55 7.38
CA ILE A 63 -15.07 -16.05 6.03
C ILE A 63 -16.37 -15.94 5.24
N PHE A 64 -16.37 -15.21 4.12
CA PHE A 64 -17.57 -15.04 3.30
C PHE A 64 -17.29 -14.92 1.81
N THR A 65 -18.30 -15.17 0.98
CA THR A 65 -18.20 -15.22 -0.48
C THR A 65 -18.86 -14.00 -1.14
N VAL A 66 -18.16 -13.36 -2.07
CA VAL A 66 -18.62 -12.22 -2.87
C VAL A 66 -18.54 -12.58 -4.35
N PHE A 67 -19.63 -12.38 -5.08
CA PHE A 67 -19.72 -12.61 -6.52
C PHE A 67 -19.58 -11.28 -7.26
N MET A 68 -18.68 -11.22 -8.23
CA MET A 68 -18.49 -10.09 -9.14
C MET A 68 -18.72 -10.58 -10.59
N PRO A 69 -18.94 -9.70 -11.57
CA PRO A 69 -19.13 -10.11 -12.97
C PRO A 69 -17.93 -10.92 -13.49
N ASN A 70 -16.72 -10.58 -13.04
CA ASN A 70 -15.46 -11.14 -13.51
C ASN A 70 -14.96 -12.33 -12.66
N GLY A 71 -15.70 -12.76 -11.62
CA GLY A 71 -15.24 -13.87 -10.77
C GLY A 71 -16.01 -14.06 -9.46
N THR A 72 -15.71 -15.15 -8.75
CA THR A 72 -16.19 -15.40 -7.38
C THR A 72 -15.02 -15.32 -6.43
N PHE A 73 -15.14 -14.49 -5.40
CA PHE A 73 -14.10 -14.16 -4.44
C PHE A 73 -14.48 -14.69 -3.06
N VAL A 74 -13.57 -15.41 -2.40
CA VAL A 74 -13.69 -15.74 -0.98
C VAL A 74 -12.87 -14.73 -0.18
N VAL A 75 -13.49 -14.16 0.83
CA VAL A 75 -12.97 -13.08 1.66
C VAL A 75 -12.67 -13.65 3.05
N LEU A 76 -11.42 -13.52 3.48
CA LEU A 76 -10.90 -14.08 4.74
C LEU A 76 -10.53 -12.96 5.73
N ASN A 77 -10.91 -13.10 7.00
CA ASN A 77 -10.83 -12.02 7.98
C ASN A 77 -10.22 -12.37 9.35
N THR A 78 -9.52 -13.50 9.48
CA THR A 78 -8.97 -13.97 10.77
C THR A 78 -7.50 -14.37 10.70
N ALA A 79 -6.78 -14.10 11.80
CA ALA A 79 -5.33 -14.28 11.89
C ALA A 79 -4.85 -15.73 11.98
N SER A 80 -5.74 -16.67 12.32
CA SER A 80 -5.42 -18.07 12.61
C SER A 80 -5.14 -18.94 11.37
N LEU A 81 -5.35 -18.42 10.16
CA LEU A 81 -5.26 -19.16 8.89
C LEU A 81 -4.02 -18.77 8.03
N ALA A 82 -3.03 -18.10 8.64
CA ALA A 82 -2.15 -17.16 7.93
C ALA A 82 -0.61 -17.42 8.06
N ARG A 83 -0.12 -18.66 8.07
CA ARG A 83 1.33 -18.93 8.31
C ARG A 83 1.99 -20.00 7.42
N ASN A 84 3.21 -19.70 6.93
CA ASN A 84 4.43 -20.54 6.91
C ASN A 84 5.56 -19.99 6.00
N ALA A 85 6.79 -19.76 6.53
CA ALA A 85 8.11 -19.52 5.85
C ALA A 85 8.79 -18.12 6.03
N ARG A 86 10.05 -17.97 5.54
CA ARG A 86 11.13 -17.15 6.18
C ARG A 86 12.15 -16.40 5.25
N LEU A 87 12.73 -15.28 5.77
CA LEU A 87 14.07 -14.63 5.56
C LEU A 87 14.31 -13.43 4.57
N GLY A 88 14.86 -12.28 5.07
CA GLY A 88 15.53 -11.17 4.31
C GLY A 88 16.05 -9.96 5.16
N THR A 89 17.07 -9.16 4.69
CA THR A 89 17.86 -8.06 5.40
C THR A 89 18.89 -7.37 4.43
N LYS A 90 19.40 -6.09 4.38
CA LYS A 90 19.32 -4.69 5.00
C LYS A 90 19.95 -3.63 3.99
N ASP A 91 19.98 -2.25 4.03
CA ASP A 91 19.25 -1.05 4.60
C ASP A 91 19.83 0.36 4.11
N ASP A 92 19.31 1.53 4.62
CA ASP A 92 19.84 2.95 4.74
C ASP A 92 19.85 4.05 3.61
N ILE A 93 19.32 5.28 3.87
CA ILE A 93 19.80 6.67 3.44
C ILE A 93 19.31 7.83 4.44
N PRO A 94 19.11 9.18 4.17
CA PRO A 94 19.60 10.26 5.09
C PRO A 94 18.55 11.34 5.60
N GLU A 95 18.83 12.66 5.49
CA GLU A 95 18.21 13.81 6.21
C GLU A 95 17.85 15.03 5.30
N GLU A 96 16.70 15.70 5.50
CA GLU A 96 16.53 17.16 5.23
C GLU A 96 15.24 17.79 5.86
N ILE A 97 15.33 18.40 7.04
CA ILE A 97 14.26 19.23 7.67
C ILE A 97 14.94 20.30 8.53
N GLU A 98 14.78 21.62 8.27
CA GLU A 98 15.39 22.64 9.17
C GLU A 98 14.74 24.04 9.28
N LYS A 99 13.50 24.27 8.82
CA LYS A 99 12.87 25.62 8.90
C LYS A 99 11.53 25.61 9.63
N CYS A 100 11.43 26.40 10.70
CA CYS A 100 10.28 26.50 11.62
C CYS A 100 9.06 27.26 11.04
N GLN A 101 8.70 26.99 9.78
CA GLN A 101 7.43 27.41 9.19
C GLN A 101 6.41 26.27 9.28
N SER A 102 5.11 26.58 9.19
CA SER A 102 4.07 25.57 9.15
C SER A 102 4.01 24.90 7.78
N PHE A 103 4.08 23.57 7.72
CA PHE A 103 4.12 22.81 6.46
C PHE A 103 3.15 21.61 6.45
N SER A 104 2.77 21.17 5.24
CA SER A 104 2.09 19.88 5.04
C SER A 104 3.14 18.77 4.86
N PRO A 105 3.18 17.73 5.71
CA PRO A 105 4.18 16.67 5.59
C PRO A 105 4.10 15.89 4.27
N ASN A 106 2.89 15.70 3.72
CA ASN A 106 2.62 14.78 2.62
C ASN A 106 3.59 14.95 1.45
N LYS A 107 3.68 16.16 0.88
CA LYS A 107 4.57 16.43 -0.28
C LYS A 107 6.05 16.35 0.06
N LEU A 108 6.47 16.89 1.20
CA LEU A 108 7.89 16.89 1.59
C LEU A 108 8.39 15.46 1.78
N VAL A 109 7.65 14.65 2.55
CA VAL A 109 7.96 13.24 2.81
C VAL A 109 7.96 12.42 1.52
N GLN A 110 6.99 12.65 0.61
CA GLN A 110 6.97 12.00 -0.70
C GLN A 110 8.20 12.35 -1.55
N SER A 111 8.58 13.63 -1.66
CA SER A 111 9.77 14.04 -2.42
C SER A 111 11.07 13.51 -1.82
N THR A 112 11.23 13.54 -0.49
CA THR A 112 12.43 12.99 0.18
C THR A 112 12.58 11.50 -0.07
N ILE A 113 11.48 10.73 0.02
CA ILE A 113 11.50 9.28 -0.22
C ILE A 113 11.68 8.99 -1.72
N PHE A 114 11.14 9.81 -2.63
CA PHE A 114 11.43 9.69 -4.06
C PHE A 114 12.93 9.86 -4.32
N ALA A 115 13.56 10.94 -3.83
CA ALA A 115 14.99 11.19 -4.03
C ALA A 115 15.85 10.03 -3.48
N GLN A 116 15.48 9.48 -2.32
CA GLN A 116 16.11 8.31 -1.71
C GLN A 116 15.99 7.04 -2.57
N VAL A 117 14.76 6.66 -2.98
CA VAL A 117 14.56 5.45 -3.80
C VAL A 117 15.17 5.63 -5.19
N TRP A 118 15.21 6.85 -5.73
CA TRP A 118 15.84 7.17 -7.00
C TRP A 118 17.37 7.03 -6.95
N GLU A 119 18.04 7.48 -5.88
CA GLU A 119 19.49 7.28 -5.69
C GLU A 119 19.83 5.78 -5.64
N TRP A 120 19.07 4.98 -4.88
CA TRP A 120 19.21 3.52 -4.83
C TRP A 120 18.95 2.80 -6.16
N LEU A 121 18.12 3.39 -7.02
CA LEU A 121 17.74 2.81 -8.29
C LEU A 121 18.73 3.12 -9.42
N THR A 122 19.35 4.30 -9.38
CA THR A 122 20.07 4.89 -10.53
C THR A 122 21.48 5.40 -10.23
N SER A 123 21.97 5.21 -9.00
CA SER A 123 23.20 5.83 -8.48
C SER A 123 23.22 7.39 -8.53
N LYS A 124 22.10 8.05 -8.85
CA LYS A 124 22.03 9.51 -9.06
C LYS A 124 21.32 10.22 -7.91
N LYS A 125 22.02 11.19 -7.31
CA LYS A 125 21.43 12.15 -6.37
C LYS A 125 20.63 13.21 -7.11
N ILE A 126 19.44 13.49 -6.60
CA ILE A 126 18.54 14.54 -7.08
C ILE A 126 18.05 15.36 -5.88
N ASN A 127 17.72 16.63 -6.12
CA ASN A 127 17.23 17.54 -5.09
C ASN A 127 15.69 17.49 -5.00
N ILE A 128 15.11 17.99 -3.90
CA ILE A 128 13.65 18.01 -3.69
C ILE A 128 12.90 18.82 -4.78
N ASP A 129 13.56 19.82 -5.38
CA ASP A 129 13.03 20.66 -6.47
C ASP A 129 13.30 20.12 -7.89
N ASP A 130 13.80 18.88 -8.04
CA ASP A 130 14.18 18.32 -9.34
C ASP A 130 12.96 18.09 -10.26
N PRO A 131 13.01 18.47 -11.56
CA PRO A 131 11.94 18.21 -12.52
C PRO A 131 11.46 16.75 -12.60
N ILE A 132 12.34 15.77 -12.32
CA ILE A 132 12.01 14.34 -12.27
C ILE A 132 10.91 14.07 -11.21
N ILE A 133 10.96 14.74 -10.05
CA ILE A 133 9.94 14.62 -9.00
C ILE A 133 8.60 15.20 -9.46
N SER A 134 8.62 16.34 -10.16
CA SER A 134 7.40 16.95 -10.73
C SER A 134 6.75 16.03 -11.77
N LEU A 135 7.58 15.43 -12.64
CA LEU A 135 7.16 14.50 -13.68
C LEU A 135 6.61 13.18 -13.10
N PHE A 136 7.24 12.63 -12.05
CA PHE A 136 6.71 11.48 -11.32
C PHE A 136 5.36 11.78 -10.63
N ASN A 137 5.20 12.97 -10.05
CA ASN A 137 3.95 13.38 -9.42
C ASN A 137 2.79 13.47 -10.43
N GLU A 138 3.02 13.95 -11.65
CA GLU A 138 2.01 13.93 -12.73
C GLU A 138 1.59 12.49 -13.07
N MET A 139 2.56 11.58 -13.21
CA MET A 139 2.30 10.16 -13.46
C MET A 139 1.53 9.51 -12.31
N GLN A 140 1.85 9.82 -11.05
CA GLN A 140 1.11 9.35 -9.89
C GLN A 140 -0.31 9.89 -9.81
N GLU A 141 -0.54 11.16 -10.17
CA GLU A 141 -1.91 11.69 -10.25
C GLU A 141 -2.73 10.96 -11.34
N ILE A 142 -2.12 10.63 -12.47
CA ILE A 142 -2.75 9.79 -13.49
C ILE A 142 -3.04 8.38 -12.92
N ILE A 143 -2.03 7.71 -12.38
CA ILE A 143 -2.13 6.34 -11.83
C ILE A 143 -3.18 6.25 -10.73
N MET A 144 -3.24 7.19 -9.79
CA MET A 144 -4.20 7.15 -8.68
C MET A 144 -5.64 7.48 -9.11
N ASN A 145 -5.83 8.22 -10.20
CA ASN A 145 -7.15 8.41 -10.80
C ASN A 145 -7.59 7.20 -11.67
N LEU A 146 -6.65 6.45 -12.27
CA LEU A 146 -6.96 5.33 -13.15
C LEU A 146 -7.88 4.27 -12.50
N PRO A 147 -7.67 3.72 -11.28
CA PRO A 147 -8.56 2.73 -10.66
C PRO A 147 -10.03 3.13 -10.55
N ARG A 148 -10.33 4.43 -10.37
CA ARG A 148 -11.71 4.94 -10.34
C ARG A 148 -12.40 4.77 -11.68
N GLU A 149 -11.66 4.95 -12.77
CA GLU A 149 -12.14 4.86 -14.14
C GLU A 149 -12.07 3.39 -14.65
N ILE A 150 -10.95 2.70 -14.41
CA ILE A 150 -10.71 1.27 -14.68
C ILE A 150 -11.75 0.39 -13.98
N SER A 151 -12.22 0.73 -12.78
CA SER A 151 -13.31 -0.02 -12.13
C SER A 151 -14.58 -0.01 -12.96
N ILE A 152 -14.87 1.05 -13.73
CA ILE A 152 -16.03 1.12 -14.63
C ILE A 152 -15.74 0.35 -15.93
N TYR A 153 -14.53 0.47 -16.49
CA TYR A 153 -14.16 -0.24 -17.73
C TYR A 153 -14.00 -1.76 -17.55
N LEU A 154 -13.50 -2.24 -16.40
CA LEU A 154 -13.45 -3.67 -16.08
C LEU A 154 -14.84 -4.29 -15.87
N LEU A 155 -15.85 -3.47 -15.55
CA LEU A 155 -17.24 -3.90 -15.42
C LEU A 155 -18.00 -3.78 -16.75
N ILE A 156 -17.63 -2.82 -17.60
CA ILE A 156 -18.27 -2.56 -18.90
C ILE A 156 -17.18 -2.27 -19.96
N PRO A 157 -16.52 -3.32 -20.51
CA PRO A 157 -15.36 -3.15 -21.41
C PRO A 157 -15.62 -2.32 -22.66
N ILE A 158 -16.86 -2.29 -23.16
CA ILE A 158 -17.22 -1.53 -24.37
C ILE A 158 -17.10 0.00 -24.17
N LEU A 159 -17.14 0.50 -22.93
CA LEU A 159 -16.95 1.93 -22.65
C LEU A 159 -15.51 2.41 -22.94
N GLY A 160 -14.50 1.53 -22.83
CA GLY A 160 -13.10 1.89 -23.11
C GLY A 160 -12.84 2.25 -24.58
N TYR A 161 -13.68 1.76 -25.50
CA TYR A 161 -13.66 2.12 -26.92
C TYR A 161 -14.34 3.46 -27.22
N ILE A 162 -15.04 4.07 -26.25
CA ILE A 162 -15.87 5.27 -26.45
C ILE A 162 -15.20 6.50 -25.80
N THR A 163 -14.46 6.33 -24.71
CA THR A 163 -13.94 7.43 -23.89
C THR A 163 -12.51 7.85 -24.25
N ASN A 164 -12.37 8.78 -25.20
CA ASN A 164 -11.08 9.27 -25.69
C ASN A 164 -10.13 9.77 -24.57
N ASN A 165 -10.66 10.45 -23.55
CA ASN A 165 -9.87 11.01 -22.45
C ASN A 165 -9.12 9.96 -21.62
N PHE A 166 -9.65 8.76 -21.48
CA PHE A 166 -8.97 7.67 -20.77
C PHE A 166 -7.72 7.21 -21.52
N ASN A 167 -7.84 7.08 -22.84
CA ASN A 167 -6.71 6.69 -23.70
C ASN A 167 -5.63 7.78 -23.72
N HIS A 168 -6.00 9.07 -23.77
CA HIS A 168 -5.02 10.18 -23.65
C HIS A 168 -4.25 10.16 -22.32
N LYS A 169 -4.94 9.91 -21.19
CA LYS A 169 -4.27 9.72 -19.88
C LYS A 169 -3.29 8.55 -19.91
N LEU A 170 -3.69 7.42 -20.49
CA LEU A 170 -2.87 6.21 -20.56
C LEU A 170 -1.63 6.40 -21.45
N GLU A 171 -1.76 7.08 -22.60
CA GLU A 171 -0.60 7.43 -23.44
C GLU A 171 0.33 8.44 -22.76
N ARG A 172 -0.20 9.43 -22.03
CA ARG A 172 0.65 10.34 -21.23
C ARG A 172 1.40 9.60 -20.11
N ALA A 173 0.76 8.66 -19.41
CA ALA A 173 1.45 7.82 -18.42
C ALA A 173 2.58 6.97 -19.05
N LYS A 174 2.36 6.39 -20.24
CA LYS A 174 3.40 5.66 -20.98
C LYS A 174 4.56 6.55 -21.42
N ASP A 175 4.26 7.76 -21.88
CA ASP A 175 5.24 8.78 -22.28
C ASP A 175 6.10 9.21 -21.08
N ILE A 176 5.47 9.55 -19.94
CA ILE A 176 6.19 9.90 -18.71
C ILE A 176 7.07 8.72 -18.23
N ARG A 177 6.53 7.50 -18.19
CA ARG A 177 7.29 6.29 -17.84
C ARG A 177 8.53 6.11 -18.72
N LYS A 178 8.43 6.40 -20.02
CA LYS A 178 9.55 6.34 -20.96
C LYS A 178 10.60 7.43 -20.67
N GLN A 179 10.16 8.65 -20.35
CA GLN A 179 11.04 9.76 -19.99
C GLN A 179 11.80 9.51 -18.68
N LEU A 180 11.12 8.94 -17.67
CA LEU A 180 11.72 8.60 -16.38
C LEU A 180 12.64 7.36 -16.46
N PHE A 181 12.10 6.20 -16.85
CA PHE A 181 12.77 4.91 -16.59
C PHE A 181 13.48 4.32 -17.82
N ALA A 182 12.93 4.45 -19.02
CA ALA A 182 13.52 3.81 -20.21
C ALA A 182 14.83 4.48 -20.66
N HIS A 183 14.94 5.81 -20.51
CA HIS A 183 16.20 6.53 -20.74
C HIS A 183 17.27 6.10 -19.73
N GLU A 184 16.92 6.08 -18.43
CA GLU A 184 17.86 5.70 -17.37
C GLU A 184 18.32 4.24 -17.49
N PHE A 185 17.40 3.31 -17.72
CA PHE A 185 17.73 1.91 -18.00
C PHE A 185 18.70 1.76 -19.18
N SER A 186 18.50 2.53 -20.26
CA SER A 186 19.40 2.50 -21.43
C SER A 186 20.82 2.94 -21.05
N ALA A 187 20.96 4.04 -20.30
CA ALA A 187 22.25 4.52 -19.81
C ALA A 187 22.95 3.52 -18.86
N HIS A 188 22.20 2.81 -18.02
CA HIS A 188 22.75 1.75 -17.17
C HIS A 188 23.25 0.59 -18.02
N ARG A 189 22.47 0.13 -19.01
CA ARG A 189 22.82 -0.97 -19.92
C ARG A 189 24.05 -0.67 -20.80
N GLU A 190 24.24 0.56 -21.25
CA GLU A 190 25.44 0.99 -21.99
C GLU A 190 26.73 0.96 -21.14
N THR A 191 26.60 1.04 -19.81
CA THR A 191 27.72 1.18 -18.87
C THR A 191 27.85 0.01 -17.88
N TYR A 192 26.97 -0.99 -17.97
CA TYR A 192 26.94 -2.16 -17.11
C TYR A 192 28.17 -3.06 -17.36
N THR A 193 28.72 -3.61 -16.27
CA THR A 193 29.89 -4.51 -16.31
C THR A 193 29.56 -5.76 -15.49
N PRO A 194 29.50 -6.96 -16.12
CA PRO A 194 29.14 -8.20 -15.42
C PRO A 194 29.97 -8.44 -14.16
N GLY A 195 29.28 -8.65 -13.03
CA GLY A 195 29.90 -8.85 -11.71
C GLY A 195 30.18 -7.56 -10.92
N VAL A 196 29.95 -6.38 -11.51
CA VAL A 196 29.94 -5.09 -10.79
C VAL A 196 28.49 -4.62 -10.71
N ILE A 197 28.01 -4.38 -9.49
CA ILE A 197 26.66 -3.88 -9.21
C ILE A 197 26.79 -2.51 -8.56
N ARG A 198 26.36 -1.46 -9.25
CA ARG A 198 26.30 -0.08 -8.74
C ARG A 198 25.06 0.14 -7.88
N ASP A 199 23.92 -0.36 -8.34
CA ASP A 199 22.58 -0.02 -7.87
C ASP A 199 21.58 -1.15 -8.13
N LEU A 200 20.30 -0.88 -7.85
CA LEU A 200 19.22 -1.83 -8.08
C LEU A 200 18.93 -2.09 -9.57
N THR A 201 19.24 -1.15 -10.48
CA THR A 201 19.07 -1.37 -11.93
C THR A 201 20.11 -2.34 -12.47
N ASP A 202 21.38 -2.20 -12.08
CA ASP A 202 22.42 -3.22 -12.33
C ASP A 202 22.03 -4.58 -11.74
N SER A 203 21.42 -4.58 -10.55
CA SER A 203 20.95 -5.81 -9.89
C SER A 203 19.87 -6.52 -10.73
N PHE A 204 18.95 -5.77 -11.36
CA PHE A 204 17.95 -6.33 -12.28
C PHE A 204 18.59 -6.90 -13.57
N ILE A 205 19.54 -6.17 -14.18
CA ILE A 205 20.27 -6.63 -15.36
C ILE A 205 21.00 -7.95 -15.05
N SER A 206 21.76 -7.98 -13.95
CA SER A 206 22.53 -9.16 -13.55
C SER A 206 21.66 -10.37 -13.18
N ALA A 207 20.51 -10.13 -12.53
CA ALA A 207 19.54 -11.18 -12.25
C ALA A 207 18.92 -11.75 -13.55
N TYR A 208 18.59 -10.88 -14.51
CA TYR A 208 18.06 -11.30 -15.81
C TYR A 208 19.09 -12.13 -16.60
N GLU A 209 20.32 -11.65 -16.76
CA GLU A 209 21.41 -12.37 -17.45
C GLU A 209 21.64 -13.77 -16.84
N LYS A 210 21.63 -13.84 -15.50
CA LYS A 210 21.79 -15.09 -14.76
C LYS A 210 20.66 -16.08 -15.07
N GLU A 211 19.41 -15.66 -15.05
CA GLU A 211 18.28 -16.55 -15.33
C GLU A 211 18.22 -16.97 -16.82
N ILE A 212 18.59 -16.08 -17.75
CA ILE A 212 18.85 -16.47 -19.15
C ILE A 212 19.91 -17.57 -19.23
N SER A 213 21.02 -17.45 -18.47
CA SER A 213 22.09 -18.47 -18.45
C SER A 213 21.65 -19.80 -17.79
N ASN A 214 20.71 -19.75 -16.85
CA ASN A 214 20.10 -20.92 -16.21
C ASN A 214 19.07 -21.65 -17.11
N GLY A 215 18.68 -21.05 -18.25
CA GLY A 215 17.67 -21.59 -19.15
C GLY A 215 16.23 -21.38 -18.70
N THR A 216 15.97 -20.56 -17.67
CA THR A 216 14.64 -20.20 -17.14
C THR A 216 13.96 -19.07 -17.93
N SER A 217 14.49 -18.76 -19.13
CA SER A 217 14.11 -17.64 -20.00
C SER A 217 12.63 -17.54 -20.42
N LYS A 218 11.82 -18.58 -20.21
CA LYS A 218 10.39 -18.57 -20.54
C LYS A 218 9.51 -17.90 -19.49
N ASP A 219 9.98 -17.82 -18.25
CA ASP A 219 9.16 -17.46 -17.09
C ASP A 219 9.48 -16.05 -16.54
N ILE A 220 10.51 -15.37 -17.09
CA ILE A 220 11.08 -14.13 -16.54
C ILE A 220 10.77 -12.84 -17.35
N GLY A 221 10.11 -12.94 -18.50
CA GLY A 221 9.81 -11.79 -19.37
C GLY A 221 10.98 -11.36 -20.26
N SER A 222 10.97 -10.08 -20.66
CA SER A 222 11.99 -9.44 -21.49
C SER A 222 12.93 -8.58 -20.65
N ILE A 223 14.19 -8.41 -21.09
CA ILE A 223 15.10 -7.43 -20.47
C ILE A 223 14.56 -5.99 -20.61
N GLU A 224 13.74 -5.75 -21.63
CA GLU A 224 13.12 -4.46 -21.89
C GLU A 224 11.90 -4.18 -20.98
N ASP A 225 11.52 -5.13 -20.11
CA ASP A 225 10.50 -4.97 -19.05
C ASP A 225 11.11 -4.43 -17.74
N ILE A 226 12.45 -4.35 -17.63
CA ILE A 226 13.13 -3.79 -16.44
C ILE A 226 12.67 -2.36 -16.09
N PRO A 227 12.40 -1.44 -17.05
CA PRO A 227 11.79 -0.13 -16.74
C PRO A 227 10.44 -0.18 -16.02
N ASP A 228 9.67 -1.28 -16.12
CA ASP A 228 8.44 -1.48 -15.34
C ASP A 228 8.76 -1.99 -13.93
N LEU A 229 9.78 -2.85 -13.75
CA LEU A 229 10.28 -3.24 -12.42
C LEU A 229 10.86 -2.05 -11.65
N MET A 230 11.53 -1.13 -12.36
CA MET A 230 12.01 0.15 -11.84
C MET A 230 10.84 1.02 -11.34
N LEU A 231 9.78 1.14 -12.14
CA LEU A 231 8.55 1.85 -11.77
C LEU A 231 7.87 1.24 -10.54
N ASP A 232 7.68 -0.08 -10.51
CA ASP A 232 7.03 -0.81 -9.42
C ASP A 232 7.73 -0.57 -8.07
N VAL A 233 9.07 -0.58 -8.04
CA VAL A 233 9.83 -0.31 -6.81
C VAL A 233 9.65 1.14 -6.34
N VAL A 234 9.68 2.11 -7.25
CA VAL A 234 9.53 3.53 -6.92
C VAL A 234 8.13 3.82 -6.35
N VAL A 235 7.08 3.38 -7.05
CA VAL A 235 5.68 3.57 -6.62
C VAL A 235 5.43 2.88 -5.28
N ALA A 236 5.79 1.59 -5.16
CA ALA A 236 5.54 0.83 -3.93
C ALA A 236 6.36 1.35 -2.73
N GLY A 237 7.60 1.80 -2.97
CA GLY A 237 8.47 2.36 -1.93
C GLY A 237 7.94 3.69 -1.39
N ILE A 238 7.52 4.60 -2.26
CA ILE A 238 7.12 5.96 -1.87
C ILE A 238 5.74 5.96 -1.22
N ASP A 239 4.71 5.43 -1.87
CA ASP A 239 3.32 5.62 -1.40
C ASP A 239 3.09 4.95 -0.04
N THR A 240 3.69 3.77 0.19
CA THR A 240 3.54 3.03 1.45
C THR A 240 4.33 3.66 2.60
N ALA A 241 5.59 4.04 2.36
CA ALA A 241 6.44 4.64 3.39
C ALA A 241 6.01 6.07 3.73
N SER A 242 5.72 6.91 2.73
CA SER A 242 5.25 8.29 2.94
C SER A 242 3.92 8.32 3.69
N THR A 243 2.94 7.49 3.29
CA THR A 243 1.67 7.33 4.02
C THR A 243 1.91 6.96 5.49
N THR A 244 2.78 5.98 5.76
CA THR A 244 3.04 5.51 7.13
C THR A 244 3.74 6.57 7.97
N ILE A 245 4.69 7.30 7.39
CA ILE A 245 5.39 8.42 8.05
C ILE A 245 4.43 9.59 8.31
N CYS A 246 3.53 9.93 7.38
CA CYS A 246 2.53 10.97 7.60
C CYS A 246 1.51 10.58 8.69
N TRP A 247 1.10 9.31 8.78
CA TRP A 247 0.34 8.83 9.94
C TRP A 247 1.12 8.96 11.25
N PHE A 248 2.41 8.58 11.26
CA PHE A 248 3.26 8.72 12.44
C PHE A 248 3.38 10.18 12.88
N ILE A 249 3.58 11.12 11.95
CA ILE A 249 3.60 12.56 12.24
C ILE A 249 2.25 13.02 12.80
N LEU A 250 1.12 12.59 12.22
CA LEU A 250 -0.22 12.94 12.71
C LEU A 250 -0.46 12.43 14.13
N TYR A 251 -0.23 11.13 14.40
CA TYR A 251 -0.43 10.56 15.74
C TYR A 251 0.54 11.14 16.78
N THR A 252 1.83 11.32 16.46
CA THR A 252 2.78 11.98 17.39
C THR A 252 2.45 13.46 17.63
N THR A 253 1.84 14.14 16.67
CA THR A 253 1.34 15.52 16.85
C THR A 253 0.11 15.58 17.75
N LEU A 254 -0.83 14.64 17.61
CA LEU A 254 -2.04 14.55 18.44
C LEU A 254 -1.77 14.04 19.87
N HIS A 255 -0.80 13.14 20.04
CA HIS A 255 -0.43 12.51 21.32
C HIS A 255 0.91 13.04 21.84
N GLN A 256 0.91 14.29 22.33
CA GLN A 256 2.11 14.97 22.84
C GLN A 256 2.78 14.26 24.03
N ASP A 257 2.02 13.52 24.85
CA ASP A 257 2.56 12.71 25.93
C ASP A 257 3.40 11.54 25.39
N ILE A 258 2.92 10.87 24.33
CA ILE A 258 3.64 9.80 23.64
C ILE A 258 4.87 10.38 22.94
N GLN A 259 4.75 11.54 22.29
CA GLN A 259 5.90 12.23 21.69
C GLN A 259 6.98 12.55 22.74
N ALA A 260 6.58 12.94 23.96
CA ALA A 260 7.51 13.19 25.07
C ALA A 260 8.14 11.90 25.64
N LYS A 261 7.37 10.80 25.77
CA LYS A 261 7.89 9.47 26.14
C LYS A 261 8.99 9.02 25.17
N LEU A 262 8.66 9.01 23.86
CA LEU A 262 9.57 8.55 22.80
C LEU A 262 10.84 9.41 22.70
N HIS A 263 10.72 10.74 22.79
CA HIS A 263 11.90 11.61 22.82
C HIS A 263 12.80 11.32 24.03
N LYS A 264 12.23 11.14 25.23
CA LYS A 264 12.99 10.78 26.44
C LYS A 264 13.69 9.42 26.29
N GLU A 265 13.04 8.44 25.66
CA GLU A 265 13.62 7.14 25.36
C GLU A 265 14.82 7.25 24.40
N LEU A 266 14.67 7.98 23.29
CA LEU A 266 15.77 8.24 22.34
C LEU A 266 16.98 8.92 23.02
N MET A 267 16.75 9.88 23.90
CA MET A 267 17.81 10.52 24.69
C MET A 267 18.47 9.60 25.73
N THR A 268 17.87 8.44 26.03
CA THR A 268 18.39 7.43 26.97
C THR A 268 19.07 6.26 26.25
N CYS A 269 18.61 5.92 25.04
CA CYS A 269 18.85 4.63 24.40
C CYS A 269 19.66 4.69 23.09
N TYR A 270 20.83 5.35 23.10
CA TYR A 270 21.81 5.25 22.00
C TYR A 270 22.53 3.88 22.01
N ARG A 271 21.80 2.80 21.66
CA ARG A 271 22.34 1.47 21.39
C ARG A 271 21.51 0.72 20.34
N TRP A 272 22.22 0.01 19.45
CA TRP A 272 21.67 -0.63 18.26
C TRP A 272 20.66 -1.76 18.57
N LEU A 273 19.59 -1.83 17.78
CA LEU A 273 18.55 -2.85 17.85
C LEU A 273 18.87 -4.10 17.00
N SER A 274 18.68 -5.28 17.59
CA SER A 274 18.86 -6.59 16.96
C SER A 274 17.56 -7.17 16.37
N TYR A 275 17.67 -8.17 15.49
CA TYR A 275 16.66 -8.48 14.47
C TYR A 275 15.87 -9.79 14.69
N SER A 276 14.60 -9.84 14.25
CA SER A 276 13.75 -11.06 14.19
C SER A 276 12.81 -11.04 12.95
N LYS A 277 12.32 -12.21 12.49
CA LYS A 277 11.73 -12.42 11.14
C LYS A 277 10.42 -13.27 11.16
N GLU A 278 9.56 -13.20 10.10
CA GLU A 278 8.64 -14.26 9.53
C GLU A 278 7.10 -14.06 9.37
N TYR A 279 6.45 -14.91 8.52
CA TYR A 279 5.15 -14.70 7.80
C TYR A 279 4.20 -15.96 7.72
N GLU A 280 3.18 -16.17 6.84
CA GLU A 280 3.01 -16.12 5.35
C GLU A 280 1.47 -16.27 5.01
N ARG A 281 0.89 -15.42 4.13
CA ARG A 281 -0.45 -15.43 3.44
C ARG A 281 -1.68 -14.62 3.98
N PRO A 282 -2.65 -14.25 3.10
CA PRO A 282 -3.21 -12.89 3.08
C PRO A 282 -4.60 -12.71 3.70
N HIS A 283 -4.77 -11.60 4.42
CA HIS A 283 -6.02 -11.21 5.07
C HIS A 283 -6.20 -9.68 5.08
N LYS A 284 -7.41 -9.20 5.37
CA LYS A 284 -7.69 -7.76 5.53
C LYS A 284 -6.98 -7.21 6.78
N CYS A 285 -5.85 -6.55 6.58
CA CYS A 285 -5.04 -6.04 7.68
C CYS A 285 -5.83 -5.09 8.60
N TYR A 286 -6.61 -4.15 8.05
CA TYR A 286 -7.42 -3.26 8.89
C TYR A 286 -8.41 -4.00 9.81
N GLU A 287 -9.18 -4.95 9.28
CA GLU A 287 -10.21 -5.62 10.07
C GLU A 287 -9.61 -6.58 11.12
N ILE A 288 -8.47 -7.23 10.83
CA ILE A 288 -7.73 -8.03 11.84
C ILE A 288 -7.08 -7.11 12.90
N HIS A 289 -6.47 -6.00 12.50
CA HIS A 289 -5.83 -5.06 13.44
C HIS A 289 -6.85 -4.31 14.32
N HIS A 290 -8.15 -4.43 14.02
CA HIS A 290 -9.24 -3.87 14.82
C HIS A 290 -10.22 -4.94 15.38
N ASP A 291 -9.88 -6.24 15.34
CA ASP A 291 -10.71 -7.27 15.98
C ASP A 291 -10.63 -7.14 17.52
N PRO A 292 -11.74 -6.86 18.23
CA PRO A 292 -11.75 -6.74 19.69
C PRO A 292 -11.35 -8.03 20.43
N LYS A 293 -11.35 -9.19 19.77
CA LYS A 293 -10.85 -10.46 20.34
C LYS A 293 -9.33 -10.47 20.51
N GLU A 294 -8.62 -9.85 19.58
CA GLU A 294 -7.15 -9.85 19.49
C GLU A 294 -6.56 -8.54 20.04
N TRP A 295 -7.31 -7.44 19.92
CA TRP A 295 -6.89 -6.08 20.25
C TRP A 295 -7.92 -5.40 21.16
N PRO A 296 -7.74 -5.44 22.50
CA PRO A 296 -8.60 -4.72 23.44
C PRO A 296 -8.62 -3.22 23.13
N GLU A 297 -9.80 -2.57 23.15
CA GLU A 297 -9.95 -1.14 22.80
C GLU A 297 -9.32 -0.79 21.42
N PRO A 298 -9.70 -1.46 20.32
CA PRO A 298 -8.90 -1.48 19.08
C PRO A 298 -8.75 -0.12 18.38
N ASN A 299 -9.66 0.83 18.63
CA ASN A 299 -9.61 2.16 18.03
C ASN A 299 -8.69 3.14 18.78
N GLU A 300 -8.17 2.76 19.95
CA GLU A 300 -7.32 3.61 20.79
C GLU A 300 -5.84 3.41 20.48
N PHE A 301 -5.15 4.50 20.13
CA PHE A 301 -3.72 4.53 19.86
C PHE A 301 -2.91 4.38 21.15
N LYS A 302 -2.50 3.14 21.46
CA LYS A 302 -1.69 2.79 22.65
C LYS A 302 -0.44 1.99 22.22
N PRO A 303 0.71 2.63 21.98
CA PRO A 303 1.97 1.93 21.68
C PRO A 303 2.37 0.90 22.74
N GLU A 304 1.98 1.13 24.00
CA GLU A 304 2.21 0.25 25.15
C GLU A 304 1.70 -1.20 24.94
N ARG A 305 0.79 -1.42 23.98
CA ARG A 305 0.35 -2.77 23.54
C ARG A 305 1.49 -3.67 23.09
N PHE A 306 2.60 -3.08 22.61
CA PHE A 306 3.77 -3.77 22.06
C PHE A 306 4.93 -3.85 23.07
N LEU A 307 4.69 -3.53 24.34
CA LEU A 307 5.66 -3.62 25.42
C LEU A 307 5.30 -4.77 26.40
N ASP A 308 6.29 -5.29 27.13
CA ASP A 308 6.10 -6.17 28.27
C ASP A 308 5.91 -5.40 29.59
N SER A 309 5.83 -6.12 30.72
CA SER A 309 5.73 -5.54 32.07
C SER A 309 6.91 -4.64 32.46
N ASP A 310 8.06 -4.83 31.83
CA ASP A 310 9.29 -4.08 32.09
C ASP A 310 9.43 -2.88 31.12
N GLY A 311 8.45 -2.68 30.23
CA GLY A 311 8.46 -1.64 29.20
C GLY A 311 9.31 -1.97 27.97
N LYS A 312 9.76 -3.23 27.79
CA LYS A 312 10.59 -3.62 26.64
C LYS A 312 9.73 -4.03 25.45
N PHE A 313 10.15 -3.68 24.24
CA PHE A 313 9.47 -4.07 23.01
C PHE A 313 9.43 -5.59 22.82
N VAL A 314 8.23 -6.18 22.76
CA VAL A 314 8.05 -7.65 22.71
C VAL A 314 8.40 -8.28 21.36
N GLY A 315 8.70 -7.49 20.34
CA GLY A 315 9.03 -7.96 18.99
C GLY A 315 7.85 -7.95 18.01
N TRP A 316 8.16 -7.68 16.75
CA TRP A 316 7.18 -7.53 15.65
C TRP A 316 6.31 -8.76 15.38
N THR A 317 6.74 -9.96 15.78
CA THR A 317 6.10 -11.25 15.47
C THR A 317 5.30 -11.84 16.63
N THR A 318 5.38 -11.23 17.82
CA THR A 318 4.88 -11.80 19.09
C THR A 318 3.36 -11.70 19.24
N LYS A 319 2.70 -10.82 18.49
CA LYS A 319 1.24 -10.85 18.27
C LYS A 319 0.96 -11.43 16.89
N HIS A 320 0.36 -12.61 16.83
CA HIS A 320 0.01 -13.27 15.55
C HIS A 320 -0.99 -12.48 14.72
N ALA A 321 -1.85 -11.67 15.35
CA ALA A 321 -2.78 -10.76 14.70
C ALA A 321 -2.12 -9.46 14.17
N PHE A 322 -0.80 -9.28 14.27
CA PHE A 322 -0.08 -8.11 13.77
C PHE A 322 0.60 -8.41 12.43
N MET A 323 0.11 -7.78 11.36
CA MET A 323 0.47 -8.12 9.96
C MET A 323 0.73 -6.85 9.09
N PRO A 324 1.52 -5.87 9.54
CA PRO A 324 1.61 -4.56 8.87
C PRO A 324 2.13 -4.59 7.42
N PHE A 325 2.94 -5.60 7.06
CA PHE A 325 3.53 -5.75 5.73
C PHE A 325 2.85 -6.84 4.88
N GLY A 326 1.61 -7.17 5.24
CA GLY A 326 0.97 -8.41 4.85
C GLY A 326 1.80 -9.61 5.30
N LEU A 327 1.59 -10.73 4.62
CA LEU A 327 2.29 -12.00 4.82
C LEU A 327 2.25 -12.75 3.48
N GLY A 328 3.30 -13.48 3.07
CA GLY A 328 3.19 -14.47 1.98
C GLY A 328 4.40 -14.55 1.05
N ARG A 329 4.39 -15.44 0.04
CA ARG A 329 5.13 -15.21 -1.24
C ARG A 329 4.62 -13.98 -2.04
N ARG A 330 3.93 -13.08 -1.35
CA ARG A 330 3.29 -11.81 -1.72
C ARG A 330 3.30 -10.84 -0.51
N GLU A 331 4.16 -11.08 0.49
CA GLU A 331 4.51 -10.09 1.51
C GLU A 331 5.16 -8.87 0.85
N CYS A 332 5.22 -7.76 1.59
CA CYS A 332 5.97 -6.60 1.11
C CYS A 332 7.46 -6.95 0.99
N LEU A 333 7.95 -7.09 -0.25
CA LEU A 333 9.39 -7.19 -0.58
C LEU A 333 10.18 -6.04 0.09
N GLY A 334 9.59 -4.85 0.12
CA GLY A 334 10.09 -3.67 0.80
C GLY A 334 9.85 -3.61 2.31
N GLN A 335 9.38 -4.66 3.00
CA GLN A 335 9.18 -4.63 4.47
C GLN A 335 10.44 -4.13 5.19
N LEU A 336 11.58 -4.65 4.74
CA LEU A 336 12.89 -4.34 5.25
C LEU A 336 13.19 -2.85 5.19
N PHE A 337 13.23 -2.31 3.96
CA PHE A 337 13.40 -0.90 3.66
C PHE A 337 12.40 -0.05 4.44
N GLY A 338 11.11 -0.39 4.38
CA GLY A 338 10.05 0.30 5.10
C GLY A 338 10.29 0.38 6.60
N LYS A 339 10.67 -0.73 7.26
CA LYS A 339 10.95 -0.73 8.70
C LYS A 339 12.10 0.20 9.09
N ILE A 340 13.18 0.24 8.31
CA ILE A 340 14.34 1.07 8.65
C ILE A 340 14.15 2.51 8.21
N LEU A 341 13.53 2.78 7.06
CA LEU A 341 13.09 4.12 6.68
C LEU A 341 12.14 4.71 7.74
N MET A 342 11.10 3.97 8.15
CA MET A 342 10.20 4.39 9.22
C MET A 342 10.95 4.63 10.55
N PHE A 343 11.83 3.71 10.96
CA PHE A 343 12.58 3.83 12.22
C PHE A 343 13.53 5.03 12.21
N THR A 344 14.41 5.13 11.20
CA THR A 344 15.41 6.21 11.07
C THR A 344 14.74 7.57 10.93
N PHE A 345 13.70 7.67 10.09
CA PHE A 345 12.92 8.92 9.97
C PHE A 345 12.26 9.28 11.31
N ALA A 346 11.59 8.34 11.97
CA ALA A 346 10.94 8.57 13.27
C ALA A 346 11.94 8.96 14.38
N SER A 347 13.09 8.29 14.47
CA SER A 347 14.10 8.56 15.49
C SER A 347 14.76 9.91 15.28
N THR A 348 15.18 10.22 14.05
CA THR A 348 15.83 11.50 13.73
C THR A 348 14.85 12.66 13.91
N LEU A 349 13.61 12.51 13.44
CA LEU A 349 12.56 13.51 13.60
C LEU A 349 12.24 13.78 15.07
N LEU A 350 12.05 12.76 15.90
CA LEU A 350 11.74 12.94 17.32
C LEU A 350 12.93 13.36 18.17
N HIS A 351 14.16 13.05 17.75
CA HIS A 351 15.38 13.54 18.37
C HIS A 351 15.55 15.05 18.14
N LEU A 352 15.48 15.48 16.87
CA LEU A 352 15.72 16.87 16.46
C LEU A 352 14.53 17.82 16.68
N TYR A 353 13.28 17.33 16.56
CA TYR A 353 12.09 18.19 16.47
C TYR A 353 10.99 17.84 17.47
N LYS A 354 10.34 18.88 18.01
CA LYS A 354 9.01 18.79 18.60
C LYS A 354 8.00 19.17 17.53
N ILE A 355 7.04 18.29 17.25
CA ILE A 355 6.00 18.53 16.25
C ILE A 355 4.71 18.92 16.96
N GLU A 356 4.11 20.02 16.56
CA GLU A 356 2.87 20.56 17.13
C GLU A 356 1.90 20.98 16.02
N LEU A 357 0.61 21.09 16.34
CA LEU A 357 -0.33 21.78 15.45
C LEU A 357 -0.01 23.29 15.43
N PRO A 358 -0.26 24.01 14.33
CA PRO A 358 -0.24 25.46 14.32
C PRO A 358 -1.21 26.05 15.36
N GLU A 359 -0.87 27.21 15.90
CA GLU A 359 -1.71 27.87 16.91
C GLU A 359 -3.09 28.22 16.34
N GLY A 360 -4.15 27.84 17.06
CA GLY A 360 -5.53 28.01 16.60
C GLY A 360 -6.03 27.01 15.55
N ALA A 361 -5.21 26.05 15.09
CA ALA A 361 -5.64 25.05 14.12
C ALA A 361 -6.64 24.02 14.70
N GLU A 362 -7.62 23.62 13.89
CA GLU A 362 -8.50 22.49 14.23
C GLU A 362 -7.72 21.17 14.30
N LYS A 363 -8.20 20.21 15.12
CA LYS A 363 -7.59 18.88 15.21
C LYS A 363 -7.83 18.10 13.91
N PRO A 364 -6.78 17.66 13.19
CA PRO A 364 -6.97 16.92 11.94
C PRO A 364 -7.68 15.57 12.17
N SER A 365 -8.41 15.12 11.16
CA SER A 365 -9.19 13.88 11.22
C SER A 365 -8.29 12.65 11.09
N THR A 366 -8.41 11.71 12.03
CA THR A 366 -7.76 10.39 11.97
C THR A 366 -8.48 9.38 11.08
N SER A 367 -9.57 9.78 10.41
CA SER A 367 -10.28 8.91 9.46
C SER A 367 -9.50 8.78 8.14
N PRO A 368 -9.09 7.58 7.72
CA PRO A 368 -8.35 7.39 6.47
C PRO A 368 -9.19 7.71 5.23
N ILE A 369 -8.49 8.08 4.17
CA ILE A 369 -9.01 8.21 2.80
C ILE A 369 -8.15 7.40 1.82
N GLY A 370 -8.67 7.17 0.61
CA GLY A 370 -8.06 6.28 -0.39
C GLY A 370 -8.55 4.83 -0.28
N LEU A 371 -8.50 4.11 -1.43
CA LEU A 371 -8.98 2.73 -1.58
C LEU A 371 -7.85 1.69 -1.64
N HIS A 372 -6.71 2.05 -2.24
CA HIS A 372 -5.54 1.18 -2.37
C HIS A 372 -4.53 1.41 -1.25
N PHE A 373 -4.32 2.68 -0.89
CA PHE A 373 -3.53 3.12 0.25
C PHE A 373 -4.43 3.96 1.16
N HIS A 374 -4.45 3.62 2.45
CA HIS A 374 -5.21 4.37 3.46
C HIS A 374 -4.34 5.52 3.96
N HIS A 375 -4.46 6.70 3.37
CA HIS A 375 -3.67 7.88 3.72
C HIS A 375 -4.44 8.84 4.64
N PRO A 376 -3.75 9.68 5.44
CA PRO A 376 -4.43 10.74 6.18
C PRO A 376 -4.98 11.79 5.21
N LYS A 377 -5.97 12.56 5.68
CA LYS A 377 -6.35 13.82 5.03
C LYS A 377 -5.21 14.83 5.18
N ASP A 378 -5.09 15.77 4.25
CA ASP A 378 -4.09 16.84 4.35
C ASP A 378 -4.20 17.57 5.69
N PHE A 379 -3.05 17.80 6.31
CA PHE A 379 -2.91 18.45 7.60
C PHE A 379 -1.60 19.24 7.65
N THR A 380 -1.57 20.26 8.52
CA THR A 380 -0.42 21.15 8.66
C THR A 380 0.18 21.00 10.05
N VAL A 381 1.50 20.99 10.15
CA VAL A 381 2.25 20.93 11.42
C VAL A 381 3.32 22.03 11.49
N VAL A 382 3.79 22.31 12.71
CA VAL A 382 4.98 23.12 12.97
C VAL A 382 6.02 22.22 13.62
N ALA A 383 7.21 22.13 13.02
CA ALA A 383 8.38 21.52 13.65
C ALA A 383 9.20 22.60 14.37
N LYS A 384 9.40 22.43 15.67
CA LYS A 384 10.26 23.29 16.51
C LYS A 384 11.52 22.51 16.88
N LYS A 385 12.70 23.02 16.52
CA LYS A 385 13.98 22.36 16.85
C LYS A 385 14.11 22.24 18.37
N ARG A 386 14.54 21.07 18.86
CA ARG A 386 14.62 20.78 20.31
C ARG A 386 15.89 21.34 20.95
N HIS A 387 16.99 21.39 20.19
CA HIS A 387 18.27 22.01 20.53
C HIS A 387 18.88 22.65 19.27
#